data_AF-A0A080YWK1-F1
#
_entry.id   AF-A0A080YWK1-F1
#
_cell.length_a   1.000
_cell.length_b   1.000
_cell.length_c   1.000
_cell.angle_alpha   90.00
_cell.angle_beta   90.00
_cell.angle_gamma   90.00
#
_symmetry.space_group_name_H-M   'P 1'
#
loop_
_entity.id
_entity.type
_entity.pdbx_description
1 polymer ?
#
loop_
_entity_poly.entity_id
_entity_poly.type
_entity_poly.pdbx_seq_one_letter_code
_entity_poly.pdbx_strand_id
1 'polypeptide(L)'
;MTKLLYCRTQDAYQSGYDALKEYCRAARKNAFSAYFEKNWHSCRIMWSNYARGKHFTAGNTTTNRIESNWKYLKMLLGLKKRIDKTLAGLLQHQMIITRQIVSAIEKQHSSSRLPKTVPSFLRAVARRLSPYMLEK
;
A
#
# COMPACT_ATOMS: atom_id res chain seq x y z
N MET A 1 -2.79 12.41 25.43
CA MET A 1 -2.18 12.62 24.10
C MET A 1 -3.25 12.34 23.05
N THR A 2 -3.65 13.37 22.31
CA THR A 2 -4.89 13.41 21.54
C THR A 2 -4.74 12.63 20.23
N LYS A 3 -5.36 11.46 20.18
CA LYS A 3 -5.24 10.50 19.07
C LYS A 3 -6.17 10.87 17.91
N LEU A 4 -5.93 12.01 17.24
CA LEU A 4 -6.75 12.51 16.12
C LEU A 4 -7.01 11.48 15.02
N LEU A 5 -6.01 10.62 14.75
CA LEU A 5 -6.11 9.53 13.77
C LEU A 5 -7.23 8.55 14.13
N TYR A 6 -7.36 8.22 15.42
CA TYR A 6 -8.19 7.12 15.91
C TYR A 6 -9.58 7.57 16.37
N CYS A 7 -9.91 8.86 16.24
CA CYS A 7 -11.24 9.38 16.57
C CYS A 7 -12.30 8.67 15.72
N ARG A 8 -13.33 8.13 16.38
CA ARG A 8 -14.43 7.40 15.73
C ARG A 8 -15.59 8.31 15.32
N THR A 9 -15.69 9.50 15.92
CA THR A 9 -16.71 10.50 15.62
C THR A 9 -16.05 11.81 15.19
N GLN A 10 -16.80 12.62 14.43
CA GLN A 10 -16.36 13.95 14.03
C GLN A 10 -16.16 14.87 15.24
N ASP A 11 -17.04 14.79 16.24
CA ASP A 11 -16.93 15.60 17.45
C ASP A 11 -15.67 15.29 18.25
N ALA A 12 -15.34 14.01 18.42
CA ALA A 12 -14.12 13.60 19.10
C ALA A 12 -12.86 14.07 18.35
N TYR A 13 -12.92 14.13 17.01
CA TYR A 13 -11.86 14.73 16.21
C TYR A 13 -11.76 16.24 16.47
N GLN A 14 -12.89 16.95 16.45
CA GLN A 14 -12.94 18.40 16.63
C GLN A 14 -12.44 18.82 18.00
N SER A 15 -12.94 18.21 19.08
CA SER A 15 -12.44 18.46 20.44
C SER A 15 -10.95 18.21 20.54
N GLY A 16 -10.46 17.14 19.88
CA GLY A 16 -9.05 16.83 19.91
C GLY A 16 -8.19 17.81 19.11
N TYR A 17 -8.74 18.35 18.04
CA TYR A 17 -8.08 19.30 17.16
C TYR A 17 -8.00 20.69 17.81
N ASP A 18 -9.04 21.10 18.52
CA ASP A 18 -9.01 22.33 19.31
C ASP A 18 -8.02 22.24 20.46
N ALA A 19 -7.92 21.09 21.15
CA ALA A 19 -6.86 20.85 22.13
C ALA A 19 -5.45 20.93 21.51
N LEU A 20 -5.28 20.46 20.27
CA LEU A 20 -4.00 20.59 19.55
C LEU A 20 -3.67 22.05 19.21
N LYS A 21 -4.65 22.86 18.79
CA LYS A 21 -4.45 24.29 18.55
C LYS A 21 -4.03 25.02 19.81
N GLU A 22 -4.72 24.78 20.93
CA GLU A 22 -4.39 25.41 22.20
C GLU A 22 -2.97 25.04 22.66
N TYR A 23 -2.59 23.77 22.52
CA TYR A 23 -1.22 23.35 22.76
C TYR A 23 -0.21 24.09 21.86
N CYS A 24 -0.49 24.21 20.55
CA CYS A 24 0.41 24.89 19.62
C CYS A 24 0.55 26.38 19.93
N ARG A 25 -0.53 27.03 20.36
CA ARG A 25 -0.53 28.43 20.82
C ARG A 25 0.32 28.58 22.08
N ALA A 26 0.05 27.79 23.11
CA ALA A 26 0.78 27.83 24.38
C ALA A 26 2.29 27.53 24.20
N ALA A 27 2.63 26.55 23.37
CA ALA A 27 4.01 26.15 23.10
C ALA A 27 4.70 26.94 21.97
N ARG A 28 4.05 27.99 21.42
CA ARG A 28 4.54 28.82 20.31
C ARG A 28 5.01 28.02 19.08
N LYS A 29 4.31 26.93 18.74
CA LYS A 29 4.64 26.01 17.63
C LYS A 29 4.01 26.44 16.30
N ASN A 30 4.19 27.70 15.92
CA ASN A 30 3.52 28.31 14.76
C ASN A 30 3.82 27.59 13.43
N ALA A 31 5.08 27.21 13.20
CA ALA A 31 5.48 26.49 11.98
C ALA A 31 4.82 25.10 11.87
N PHE A 32 4.75 24.36 12.99
CA PHE A 32 4.07 23.07 13.04
C PHE A 32 2.56 23.24 12.82
N SER A 33 1.93 24.22 13.46
CA SER A 33 0.50 24.48 13.30
C SER A 33 0.17 24.82 11.84
N ALA A 34 0.91 25.73 11.20
CA ALA A 34 0.71 26.08 9.80
C ALA A 34 0.92 24.86 8.87
N TYR A 35 1.92 24.03 9.13
CA TYR A 35 2.15 22.79 8.38
C TYR A 35 0.99 21.81 8.56
N PHE A 36 0.54 21.59 9.79
CA PHE A 36 -0.53 20.66 10.11
C PHE A 36 -1.85 21.09 9.45
N GLU A 37 -2.18 22.38 9.50
CA GLU A 37 -3.37 22.91 8.82
C GLU A 37 -3.35 22.64 7.33
N LYS A 38 -2.26 23.05 6.68
CA LYS A 38 -2.12 22.96 5.22
C LYS A 38 -2.10 21.52 4.72
N ASN A 39 -1.40 20.63 5.41
CA ASN A 39 -1.06 19.31 4.87
C ASN A 39 -1.83 18.15 5.52
N TRP A 40 -2.33 18.32 6.74
CA TRP A 40 -2.99 17.25 7.49
C TRP A 40 -4.47 17.53 7.69
N HIS A 41 -4.83 18.70 8.23
CA HIS A 41 -6.23 19.04 8.51
C HIS A 41 -7.06 19.22 7.23
N SER A 42 -6.49 19.85 6.20
CA SER A 42 -7.10 20.03 4.88
C SER A 42 -7.55 18.71 4.25
N CYS A 43 -6.79 17.63 4.44
CA CYS A 43 -7.06 16.30 3.90
C CYS A 43 -7.55 15.30 4.96
N ARG A 44 -8.05 15.78 6.12
CA ARG A 44 -8.44 14.94 7.27
C ARG A 44 -9.36 13.76 6.94
N ILE A 45 -10.23 13.92 5.96
CA ILE A 45 -11.16 12.89 5.49
C ILE A 45 -10.41 11.64 4.97
N MET A 46 -9.20 11.80 4.44
CA MET A 46 -8.41 10.72 3.84
C MET A 46 -7.68 9.84 4.86
N TRP A 47 -7.47 10.31 6.10
CA TRP A 47 -6.67 9.58 7.10
C TRP A 47 -7.38 9.38 8.43
N SER A 48 -8.29 10.25 8.85
CA SER A 48 -9.00 10.11 10.13
C SER A 48 -10.01 8.96 10.11
N ASN A 49 -10.10 8.22 11.22
CA ASN A 49 -10.95 7.04 11.28
C ASN A 49 -12.45 7.34 11.22
N TYR A 50 -12.92 8.48 11.76
CA TYR A 50 -14.34 8.85 11.69
C TYR A 50 -14.82 9.03 10.25
N ALA A 51 -13.94 9.47 9.35
CA ALA A 51 -14.23 9.65 7.94
C ALA A 51 -13.95 8.38 7.12
N ARG A 52 -12.82 7.70 7.39
CA ARG A 52 -12.42 6.46 6.70
C ARG A 52 -13.24 5.23 7.08
N GLY A 53 -13.85 5.20 8.26
CA GLY A 53 -14.57 4.04 8.80
C GLY A 53 -15.75 3.58 7.93
N LYS A 54 -16.18 4.41 6.97
CA LYS A 54 -17.18 4.06 5.95
C LYS A 54 -16.63 3.18 4.82
N HIS A 55 -15.31 3.01 4.74
CA HIS A 55 -14.65 2.20 3.72
C HIS A 55 -14.04 0.94 4.35
N PHE A 56 -14.11 -0.20 3.65
CA PHE A 56 -13.47 -1.42 4.09
C PHE A 56 -11.95 -1.24 4.06
N THR A 57 -11.33 -1.22 5.23
CA THR A 57 -9.88 -1.04 5.38
C THR A 57 -9.18 -2.31 5.84
N ALA A 58 -9.92 -3.36 6.23
CA ALA A 58 -9.39 -4.62 6.78
C ALA A 58 -8.36 -4.43 7.91
N GLY A 59 -8.46 -3.34 8.70
CA GLY A 59 -7.48 -3.00 9.73
C GLY A 59 -6.18 -2.36 9.20
N ASN A 60 -6.07 -2.15 7.89
CA ASN A 60 -4.92 -1.54 7.25
C ASN A 60 -4.99 -0.01 7.39
N THR A 61 -4.00 0.57 8.06
CA THR A 61 -3.63 1.98 7.86
C THR A 61 -2.56 2.02 6.77
N THR A 62 -2.67 2.94 5.81
CA THR A 62 -1.71 3.09 4.69
C THR A 62 -0.28 3.22 5.19
N THR A 63 -0.12 3.82 6.37
CA THR A 63 1.13 3.94 7.12
C THR A 63 1.81 2.60 7.36
N ASN A 64 1.13 1.58 7.89
CA ASN A 64 1.76 0.31 8.26
C ASN A 64 2.40 -0.41 7.05
N ARG A 65 1.73 -0.38 5.90
CA ARG A 65 2.22 -1.01 4.67
C ARG A 65 3.39 -0.24 4.05
N ILE A 66 3.29 1.09 4.02
CA ILE A 66 4.35 1.97 3.52
C ILE A 66 5.58 1.90 4.43
N GLU A 67 5.40 1.95 5.75
CA GLU A 67 6.48 1.87 6.74
C GLU A 67 7.16 0.51 6.74
N SER A 68 6.40 -0.58 6.63
CA SER A 68 6.96 -1.93 6.50
C SER A 68 7.82 -2.04 5.25
N ASN A 69 7.32 -1.57 4.10
CA ASN A 69 8.08 -1.57 2.86
C ASN A 69 9.35 -0.69 2.97
N TRP A 70 9.23 0.50 3.56
CA TRP A 70 10.38 1.37 3.82
C TRP A 70 11.40 0.74 4.75
N LYS A 71 10.97 -0.02 5.76
CA LYS A 71 11.86 -0.75 6.66
C LYS A 71 12.69 -1.76 5.87
N TYR A 72 12.05 -2.59 5.06
CA TYR A 72 12.76 -3.58 4.23
C TYR A 72 13.69 -2.90 3.22
N LEU A 73 13.26 -1.80 2.61
CA LEU A 73 14.10 -1.05 1.70
C LEU A 73 15.33 -0.47 2.41
N LYS A 74 15.18 0.14 3.58
CA LYS A 74 16.32 0.64 4.38
C LYS A 74 17.30 -0.48 4.75
N MET A 75 16.79 -1.67 5.08
CA MET A 75 17.61 -2.85 5.36
C MET A 75 18.37 -3.32 4.11
N LEU A 76 17.69 -3.43 2.97
CA LEU A 76 18.29 -3.80 1.69
C LEU A 76 19.42 -2.83 1.28
N LEU A 77 19.21 -1.54 1.51
CA LEU A 77 20.18 -0.49 1.18
C LEU A 77 21.32 -0.38 2.20
N GLY A 78 21.31 -1.18 3.27
CA GLY A 78 22.36 -1.18 4.30
C GLY A 78 22.58 0.20 4.94
N LEU A 79 21.53 1.02 5.03
CA LEU A 79 21.59 2.42 5.48
C LEU A 79 22.54 3.33 4.67
N LYS A 80 23.00 2.89 3.48
CA LYS A 80 23.91 3.65 2.63
C LYS A 80 23.15 4.77 1.93
N LYS A 81 23.41 6.01 2.33
CA LYS A 81 22.68 7.21 1.90
C LYS A 81 23.01 7.69 0.48
N ARG A 82 24.02 7.10 -0.19
CA ARG A 82 24.39 7.53 -1.54
C ARG A 82 23.45 6.92 -2.58
N ILE A 83 22.97 7.77 -3.47
CA ILE A 83 21.93 7.45 -4.48
C ILE A 83 22.40 6.33 -5.42
N ASP A 84 23.69 6.28 -5.78
CA ASP A 84 24.27 5.24 -6.63
C ASP A 84 24.18 3.84 -5.98
N LYS A 85 24.50 3.74 -4.68
CA LYS A 85 24.36 2.49 -3.91
C LYS A 85 22.90 2.10 -3.70
N THR A 86 22.04 3.11 -3.54
CA THR A 86 20.59 2.90 -3.45
C THR A 86 20.02 2.33 -4.74
N LEU A 87 20.37 2.93 -5.88
CA LEU A 87 19.91 2.51 -7.20
C LEU A 87 20.42 1.12 -7.56
N ALA A 88 21.70 0.83 -7.30
CA ALA A 88 22.27 -0.50 -7.51
C ALA A 88 21.57 -1.57 -6.65
N GLY A 89 21.29 -1.28 -5.37
CA GLY A 89 20.56 -2.19 -4.49
C GLY A 89 19.12 -2.45 -4.94
N LEU A 90 18.42 -1.40 -5.39
CA LEU A 90 17.07 -1.51 -5.96
C LEU A 90 17.04 -2.36 -7.23
N LEU A 91 17.95 -2.10 -8.17
CA LEU A 91 18.05 -2.85 -9.42
C LEU A 91 18.37 -4.33 -9.16
N GLN A 92 19.30 -4.61 -8.24
CA GLN A 92 19.63 -5.98 -7.84
C GLN A 92 18.41 -6.70 -7.25
N HIS A 93 17.63 -6.03 -6.41
CA HIS A 93 16.42 -6.61 -5.84
C HIS A 93 15.34 -6.87 -6.90
N GLN A 94 15.13 -5.95 -7.85
CA GLN A 94 14.22 -6.17 -8.97
C GLN A 94 14.66 -7.35 -9.83
N MET A 95 15.97 -7.49 -10.12
CA MET A 95 16.50 -8.66 -10.82
C MET A 95 16.21 -9.98 -10.08
N ILE A 96 16.33 -9.98 -8.74
CA ILE A 96 16.03 -11.15 -7.91
C ILE A 96 14.54 -11.51 -7.99
N ILE A 97 13.64 -10.52 -7.85
CA ILE A 97 12.19 -10.75 -7.97
C ILE A 97 11.83 -11.29 -9.35
N THR A 98 12.36 -10.68 -10.42
CA THR A 98 12.10 -11.15 -11.78
C THR A 98 12.57 -12.58 -11.99
N ARG A 99 13.76 -12.95 -11.47
CA ARG A 99 14.25 -14.34 -11.51
C ARG A 99 13.36 -15.29 -10.72
N GLN A 100 12.84 -14.87 -9.56
CA GLN A 100 11.91 -15.67 -8.79
C GLN A 100 10.58 -15.87 -9.52
N ILE A 101 10.07 -14.82 -10.18
CA ILE A 101 8.86 -14.90 -11.01
C ILE A 101 9.08 -15.83 -12.19
N VAL A 102 10.18 -15.68 -12.93
CA VAL A 102 10.54 -16.57 -14.05
C VAL A 102 10.65 -18.01 -13.56
N SER A 103 11.39 -18.26 -12.48
CA SER A 103 11.52 -19.60 -11.91
C SER A 103 10.18 -20.16 -11.41
N ALA A 104 9.30 -19.32 -10.87
CA ALA A 104 7.96 -19.73 -10.47
C ALA A 104 7.09 -20.08 -11.69
N ILE A 105 7.18 -19.29 -12.78
CA ILE A 105 6.49 -19.57 -14.06
C ILE A 105 7.03 -20.86 -14.69
N GLU A 106 8.34 -21.08 -14.67
CA GLU A 106 8.97 -22.30 -15.15
C GLU A 106 8.58 -23.52 -14.29
N LYS A 107 8.57 -23.39 -12.96
CA LYS A 107 8.09 -24.47 -12.07
C LYS A 107 6.61 -24.73 -12.27
N GLN A 108 5.84 -23.67 -12.48
CA GLN A 108 4.45 -23.73 -12.88
C GLN A 108 4.33 -23.86 -14.41
N HIS A 109 5.28 -24.53 -15.10
CA HIS A 109 5.14 -24.99 -16.48
C HIS A 109 3.83 -25.80 -16.58
N SER A 110 2.74 -25.05 -16.71
CA SER A 110 1.60 -25.35 -17.51
C SER A 110 2.24 -25.53 -18.86
N SER A 111 2.62 -26.77 -19.16
CA SER A 111 2.38 -27.28 -20.49
C SER A 111 0.94 -26.87 -20.76
N SER A 112 0.75 -25.78 -21.53
CA SER A 112 -0.56 -25.52 -22.11
C SER A 112 -0.85 -26.81 -22.82
N ARG A 113 -1.74 -27.62 -22.23
CA ARG A 113 -2.16 -28.89 -22.81
C ARG A 113 -2.60 -28.49 -24.20
N LEU A 114 -1.97 -29.07 -25.24
CA LEU A 114 -2.44 -28.88 -26.60
C LEU A 114 -3.96 -28.93 -26.54
N PRO A 115 -4.73 -27.95 -27.04
CA PRO A 115 -6.17 -27.88 -26.78
C PRO A 115 -6.92 -29.21 -27.05
N LYS A 116 -6.36 -30.04 -27.93
CA LYS A 116 -6.79 -31.42 -28.23
C LYS A 116 -6.70 -32.42 -27.06
N THR A 117 -5.80 -32.23 -26.10
CA THR A 117 -5.60 -33.09 -24.91
C THR A 117 -6.36 -32.61 -23.68
N VAL A 118 -7.10 -31.51 -23.77
CA VAL A 118 -8.03 -31.05 -22.72
C VAL A 118 -9.36 -31.83 -22.84
N PRO A 119 -9.85 -32.47 -21.77
CA PRO A 119 -11.15 -33.15 -21.74
C PRO A 119 -12.28 -32.26 -22.29
N SER A 120 -13.22 -32.86 -23.02
CA SER A 120 -14.29 -32.14 -23.72
C SER A 120 -15.12 -31.25 -22.80
N PHE A 121 -15.40 -31.71 -21.58
CA PHE A 121 -16.19 -30.95 -20.61
C PHE A 121 -15.49 -29.65 -20.14
N LEU A 122 -14.17 -29.69 -19.91
CA LEU A 122 -13.40 -28.51 -19.53
C LEU A 122 -13.29 -27.50 -20.68
N ARG A 123 -13.20 -27.98 -21.94
CA ARG A 123 -13.26 -27.10 -23.12
C ARG A 123 -14.61 -26.40 -23.26
N ALA A 124 -15.70 -27.09 -22.95
CA ALA A 124 -17.05 -26.50 -22.98
C ALA A 124 -17.20 -25.40 -21.92
N VAL A 125 -16.67 -25.60 -20.72
CA VAL A 125 -16.67 -24.58 -19.65
C VAL A 125 -15.81 -23.38 -20.05
N ALA A 126 -14.59 -23.61 -20.54
CA ALA A 126 -13.68 -22.53 -20.95
C ALA A 126 -14.29 -21.63 -22.05
N ARG A 127 -15.00 -22.21 -23.03
CA ARG A 127 -15.70 -21.46 -24.10
C ARG A 127 -16.84 -20.57 -23.59
N ARG A 128 -17.45 -20.90 -22.45
CA ARG A 128 -18.47 -20.03 -21.82
C ARG A 128 -17.86 -18.85 -21.08
N LEU A 129 -16.60 -18.98 -20.65
CA LEU A 129 -15.87 -17.93 -19.93
C LEU A 129 -15.24 -16.92 -20.89
N SER A 130 -14.74 -17.37 -22.05
CA SER A 130 -14.26 -16.49 -23.12
C SER A 130 -14.16 -17.25 -24.45
N PRO A 131 -14.55 -16.63 -25.58
CA PRO A 131 -14.44 -17.25 -26.89
C PRO A 131 -12.98 -17.46 -27.35
N TYR A 132 -12.02 -16.71 -26.81
CA TYR A 132 -10.61 -16.69 -27.26
C TYR A 132 -9.68 -17.59 -26.43
N MET A 133 -10.16 -18.23 -25.37
CA MET A 133 -9.32 -18.94 -24.37
C MET A 133 -8.57 -20.18 -24.90
N LEU A 134 -8.93 -20.71 -26.07
CA LEU A 134 -8.33 -21.91 -26.65
C LEU A 134 -7.90 -21.73 -28.12
N GLU A 135 -7.95 -20.51 -28.63
CA GLU A 135 -7.39 -20.18 -29.93
C GLU A 135 -5.86 -20.08 -29.78
N LYS A 136 -5.14 -20.69 -30.73
CA LYS A 136 -3.68 -20.65 -30.78
C LYS A 136 -3.25 -19.43 -31.60
#